data_AF-A0A9W7ZIB2-F1
#
_entry.id   AF-A0A9W7ZIB2-F1
#
_cell.length_a   1.000
_cell.length_b   1.000
_cell.length_c   1.000
_cell.angle_alpha   90.00
_cell.angle_beta   90.00
_cell.angle_gamma   90.00
#
_symmetry.space_group_name_H-M   'P 1'
#
loop_
_entity.id
_entity.type
_entity.pdbx_description
1 polymer ?
#
loop_
_entity_poly.entity_id
_entity_poly.type
_entity_poly.pdbx_seq_one_letter_code
_entity_poly.pdbx_strand_id
1 'polypeptide(L)'
;REIIHRDIKGGNILVDIKGGIKISDFGISKKIEPDEDRLSLISNRASLKGSVFWMAPEVVKKTHYTRKADVWSLGCLVIEMLTGEHPFPNFTEMQAMFKIGSNTSPAIPEDISAEARDFLTQTLALDYLQRPAADALLLHPFVQGAK
;
A
#
# COMPACT_ATOMS: atom_id res chain seq x y z
N ARG A 1 -18.02 -1.67 2.68
CA ARG A 1 -18.14 -0.91 1.41
C ARG A 1 -17.05 -1.45 0.51
N GLU A 2 -17.39 -1.92 -0.67
CA GLU A 2 -16.45 -2.57 -1.59
C GLU A 2 -15.71 -1.53 -2.44
N ILE A 3 -14.68 -0.88 -1.88
CA ILE A 3 -13.92 0.20 -2.55
C ILE A 3 -12.42 -0.05 -2.39
N ILE A 4 -11.67 0.10 -3.47
CA ILE A 4 -10.19 0.16 -3.50
C ILE A 4 -9.79 1.63 -3.64
N HIS A 5 -8.92 2.12 -2.76
CA HIS A 5 -8.51 3.53 -2.73
C HIS A 5 -7.55 3.86 -3.88
N ARG A 6 -6.53 3.03 -4.09
CA ARG A 6 -5.49 3.14 -5.13
C ARG A 6 -4.48 4.29 -4.99
N ASP A 7 -4.52 5.05 -3.89
CA ASP A 7 -3.55 6.13 -3.62
C ASP A 7 -3.32 6.34 -2.12
N ILE A 8 -3.14 5.25 -1.36
CA ILE A 8 -2.77 5.35 0.05
C ILE A 8 -1.30 5.79 0.13
N LYS A 9 -1.04 6.94 0.76
CA LYS A 9 0.27 7.58 0.97
C LYS A 9 0.14 8.70 2.00
N GLY A 10 1.26 9.21 2.51
CA GLY A 10 1.26 10.26 3.53
C GLY A 10 0.48 11.51 3.11
N GLY A 11 0.63 11.93 1.85
CA GLY A 11 -0.08 13.09 1.29
C GLY A 11 -1.62 12.99 1.28
N ASN A 12 -2.18 11.78 1.44
CA ASN A 12 -3.64 11.54 1.47
C ASN A 12 -4.14 11.16 2.88
N ILE A 13 -3.29 11.31 3.90
CA ILE A 13 -3.67 11.15 5.31
C ILE A 13 -3.74 12.55 5.94
N LEU A 14 -4.97 13.00 6.22
CA LEU A 14 -5.21 14.28 6.85
C LEU A 14 -5.20 14.13 8.37
N VAL A 15 -4.60 15.10 9.05
CA VAL A 15 -4.58 15.20 10.52
C VAL A 15 -5.22 16.53 10.92
N ASP A 16 -6.26 16.49 11.74
CA ASP A 16 -6.89 17.70 12.26
C ASP A 16 -6.17 18.24 13.51
N ILE A 17 -6.56 19.44 13.97
CA ILE A 17 -5.95 20.12 15.13
C ILE A 17 -6.15 19.37 16.46
N LYS A 18 -7.02 18.36 16.51
CA LYS A 18 -7.26 17.51 17.68
C LYS A 18 -6.56 16.15 17.55
N GLY A 19 -5.76 15.94 16.49
CA GLY A 19 -5.10 14.68 16.20
C GLY A 19 -6.01 13.65 15.51
N GLY A 20 -7.19 14.04 15.04
CA GLY A 20 -8.09 13.16 14.29
C GLY A 20 -7.52 12.85 12.90
N ILE A 21 -7.45 11.56 12.56
CA ILE A 21 -6.92 11.07 11.28
C ILE A 21 -8.06 10.79 10.30
N LYS A 22 -7.92 11.25 9.05
CA LYS A 22 -8.89 11.00 7.97
C LYS A 22 -8.17 10.67 6.66
N ILE A 23 -8.63 9.64 5.97
CA ILE A 23 -8.19 9.34 4.60
C ILE A 23 -8.90 10.29 3.63
N SER A 24 -8.18 10.84 2.66
CA SER A 24 -8.68 11.76 1.63
C SER A 24 -8.36 11.28 0.21
N ASP A 25 -8.84 12.03 -0.78
CA ASP A 25 -8.60 11.80 -2.21
C ASP A 25 -9.06 10.44 -2.77
N PHE A 26 -10.37 10.27 -2.84
CA PHE A 26 -11.01 9.14 -3.51
C PHE A 26 -11.15 9.32 -5.03
N GLY A 27 -10.48 10.32 -5.63
CA GLY A 27 -10.66 10.71 -7.05
C GLY A 27 -10.29 9.62 -8.05
N ILE A 28 -9.41 8.68 -7.65
CA ILE A 28 -9.02 7.52 -8.46
C ILE A 28 -9.49 6.18 -7.89
N SER A 29 -10.30 6.19 -6.84
CA SER A 29 -10.82 4.97 -6.23
C SER A 29 -11.74 4.19 -7.16
N LYS A 30 -11.81 2.87 -6.96
CA LYS A 30 -12.67 1.98 -7.74
C LYS A 30 -13.60 1.21 -6.80
N LYS A 31 -14.91 1.24 -7.07
CA LYS A 31 -15.86 0.34 -6.44
C LYS A 31 -15.71 -1.05 -7.04
N ILE A 32 -15.59 -2.08 -6.21
CA ILE A 32 -15.57 -3.47 -6.66
C ILE A 32 -17.02 -3.88 -6.86
N GLU A 33 -17.34 -4.37 -8.05
CA GLU A 33 -18.66 -4.97 -8.31
C GLU A 33 -18.73 -6.38 -7.71
N PRO A 34 -19.91 -6.85 -7.26
CA PRO A 34 -20.05 -8.15 -6.58
C PRO A 34 -19.47 -9.35 -7.37
N ASP A 35 -19.47 -9.27 -8.71
CA ASP A 35 -18.91 -10.29 -9.60
C ASP A 35 -17.42 -10.07 -9.96
N GLU A 36 -16.83 -8.93 -9.57
CA GLU A 36 -15.42 -8.58 -9.79
C GLU A 36 -14.49 -9.06 -8.66
N ASP A 37 -15.01 -9.77 -7.65
CA ASP A 37 -14.24 -10.28 -6.49
C ASP A 37 -13.14 -11.29 -6.90
N ARG A 38 -13.08 -11.63 -8.20
CA ARG A 38 -12.04 -12.43 -8.84
C ARG A 38 -11.35 -11.59 -9.91
N LEU A 39 -10.24 -10.96 -9.53
CA LEU A 39 -9.22 -10.52 -10.48
C LEU A 39 -9.75 -9.54 -11.55
N SER A 40 -10.08 -8.30 -11.17
CA SER A 40 -10.34 -7.27 -12.19
C SER A 40 -9.05 -7.05 -12.99
N LEU A 41 -9.01 -7.64 -14.19
CA LEU A 41 -7.90 -7.52 -15.11
C LEU A 41 -7.78 -6.06 -15.52
N ILE A 42 -6.54 -5.55 -15.49
CA ILE A 42 -6.27 -4.19 -15.93
C ILE A 42 -6.41 -4.20 -17.46
N SER A 43 -7.45 -3.56 -17.99
CA SER A 43 -7.52 -3.32 -19.43
C SER A 43 -6.22 -2.61 -19.87
N ASN A 44 -5.57 -3.06 -20.94
CA ASN A 44 -4.30 -2.50 -21.43
C ASN A 44 -4.34 -0.98 -21.72
N ARG A 45 -5.55 -0.36 -21.70
CA ARG A 45 -5.79 1.07 -21.89
C ARG A 45 -5.90 1.87 -20.58
N ALA A 46 -5.88 1.24 -19.41
CA ALA A 46 -5.87 1.97 -18.14
C ALA A 46 -4.46 2.55 -17.91
N SER A 47 -4.36 3.87 -17.85
CA SER A 47 -3.15 4.55 -17.37
C SER A 47 -2.82 4.06 -15.96
N LEU A 48 -1.52 3.90 -15.65
CA LEU A 48 -1.07 3.72 -14.27
C LEU A 48 -1.51 4.97 -13.50
N LYS A 49 -2.46 4.82 -12.59
CA LYS A 49 -2.96 5.90 -11.74
C LYS A 49 -2.53 5.63 -10.30
N GLY A 50 -2.19 6.69 -9.59
CA GLY A 50 -1.67 6.64 -8.22
C GLY A 50 -0.20 7.00 -8.17
N SER A 51 0.35 6.99 -6.97
CA SER A 51 1.70 7.47 -6.69
C SER A 51 2.70 6.32 -6.71
N VAL A 52 3.65 6.36 -7.66
CA VAL A 52 4.48 5.20 -8.05
C VAL A 52 5.19 4.53 -6.88
N PHE A 53 5.72 5.31 -5.92
CA PHE A 53 6.51 4.77 -4.81
C PHE A 53 5.72 3.90 -3.81
N TRP A 54 4.39 4.01 -3.80
CA TRP A 54 3.49 3.22 -2.94
C TRP A 54 2.72 2.13 -3.72
N MET A 55 2.95 2.00 -5.01
CA MET A 55 2.22 1.03 -5.85
C MET A 55 2.71 -0.40 -5.60
N ALA A 56 1.75 -1.32 -5.49
CA ALA A 56 2.04 -2.75 -5.37
C ALA A 56 2.58 -3.35 -6.69
N PRO A 57 3.39 -4.43 -6.63
CA PRO A 57 3.94 -5.09 -7.82
C PRO A 57 2.88 -5.52 -8.84
N GLU A 58 1.75 -6.06 -8.39
CA GLU A 58 0.65 -6.50 -9.27
C GLU A 58 -0.04 -5.34 -9.99
N VAL A 59 -0.02 -4.14 -9.40
CA VAL A 59 -0.55 -2.91 -9.99
C VAL A 59 0.40 -2.39 -11.06
N VAL A 60 1.71 -2.32 -10.75
CA VAL A 60 2.74 -1.87 -11.69
C VAL A 60 2.82 -2.79 -12.91
N LYS A 61 2.71 -4.11 -12.70
CA LYS A 61 2.70 -5.12 -13.76
C LYS A 61 1.41 -5.15 -14.59
N LYS A 62 0.42 -4.34 -14.23
CA LYS A 62 -0.90 -4.29 -14.87
C LYS A 62 -1.59 -5.67 -14.87
N THR A 63 -1.40 -6.48 -13.83
CA THR A 63 -2.04 -7.80 -13.76
C THR A 63 -3.39 -7.70 -13.09
N HIS A 64 -3.46 -7.11 -11.89
CA HIS A 64 -4.68 -7.07 -11.07
C HIS A 64 -4.76 -5.80 -10.21
N TYR A 65 -5.97 -5.26 -10.05
CA TYR A 65 -6.30 -4.39 -8.91
C TYR A 65 -7.01 -5.22 -7.84
N THR A 66 -6.46 -5.23 -6.63
CA THR A 66 -7.02 -5.97 -5.49
C THR A 66 -7.10 -5.07 -4.27
N ARG A 67 -7.96 -5.38 -3.30
CA ARG A 67 -7.95 -4.73 -1.98
C ARG A 67 -6.58 -4.86 -1.28
N LYS A 68 -5.82 -5.90 -1.60
CA LYS A 68 -4.47 -6.15 -1.07
C LYS A 68 -3.40 -5.22 -1.66
N ALA A 69 -3.70 -4.52 -2.75
CA ALA A 69 -2.84 -3.45 -3.24
C ALA A 69 -2.81 -2.27 -2.26
N ASP A 70 -3.97 -1.89 -1.69
CA ASP A 70 -4.02 -0.85 -0.64
C ASP A 70 -3.30 -1.31 0.65
N VAL A 71 -3.25 -2.61 0.92
CA VAL A 71 -2.46 -3.18 2.05
C VAL A 71 -0.96 -3.02 1.83
N TRP A 72 -0.48 -3.20 0.60
CA TRP A 72 0.91 -2.88 0.26
C TRP A 72 1.20 -1.40 0.42
N SER A 73 0.32 -0.55 -0.12
CA SER A 73 0.46 0.91 0.01
C SER A 73 0.43 1.37 1.46
N LEU A 74 -0.31 0.68 2.35
CA LEU A 74 -0.25 0.88 3.79
C LEU A 74 1.14 0.54 4.37
N GLY A 75 1.73 -0.59 3.98
CA GLY A 75 3.11 -0.92 4.39
C GLY A 75 4.12 0.13 3.95
N CYS A 76 3.99 0.61 2.72
CA CYS A 76 4.77 1.74 2.20
C CYS A 76 4.58 3.03 3.02
N LEU A 77 3.34 3.36 3.38
CA LEU A 77 3.02 4.50 4.24
C LEU A 77 3.63 4.36 5.64
N VAL A 78 3.63 3.16 6.22
CA VAL A 78 4.30 2.92 7.52
C VAL A 78 5.81 3.16 7.40
N ILE A 79 6.45 2.71 6.32
CA ILE A 79 7.85 3.05 6.06
C ILE A 79 8.03 4.57 5.98
N GLU A 80 7.19 5.26 5.21
CA GLU A 80 7.25 6.72 5.07
C GLU A 80 7.13 7.45 6.41
N MET A 81 6.26 6.99 7.31
CA MET A 81 6.13 7.56 8.66
C MET A 81 7.36 7.27 9.53
N LEU A 82 8.00 6.11 9.39
CA LEU A 82 9.17 5.72 10.18
C LEU A 82 10.46 6.42 9.71
N THR A 83 10.59 6.69 8.42
CA THR A 83 11.81 7.25 7.82
C THR A 83 11.71 8.74 7.52
N GLY A 84 10.49 9.29 7.40
CA GLY A 84 10.25 10.63 6.87
C GLY A 84 10.41 10.74 5.35
N GLU A 85 10.65 9.62 4.65
CA GLU A 85 10.99 9.56 3.23
C GLU A 85 10.12 8.51 2.52
N HIS A 86 9.80 8.72 1.24
CA HIS A 86 9.04 7.72 0.48
C HIS A 86 9.83 6.38 0.37
N PRO A 87 9.17 5.23 0.08
CA PRO A 87 9.79 3.90 0.19
C PRO A 87 10.99 3.59 -0.73
N PHE A 88 11.30 4.48 -1.69
CA PHE A 88 12.36 4.33 -2.69
C PHE A 88 13.13 5.64 -2.88
N PRO A 89 13.71 6.23 -1.81
CA PRO A 89 14.14 7.64 -1.79
C PRO A 89 15.27 7.97 -2.76
N ASN A 90 16.06 6.95 -3.13
CA ASN A 90 17.22 7.10 -4.01
C ASN A 90 16.90 6.84 -5.49
N PHE A 91 15.61 6.75 -5.85
CA PHE A 91 15.18 6.37 -7.19
C PHE A 91 14.21 7.39 -7.78
N THR A 92 14.34 7.65 -9.07
CA THR A 92 13.28 8.34 -9.83
C THR A 92 12.04 7.45 -9.92
N GLU A 93 10.87 8.02 -10.24
CA GLU A 93 9.64 7.25 -10.42
C GLU A 93 9.80 6.12 -11.44
N MET A 94 10.51 6.37 -12.55
CA MET A 94 10.77 5.34 -13.57
C MET A 94 11.63 4.20 -13.04
N GLN A 95 12.67 4.52 -12.25
CA GLN A 95 13.53 3.51 -11.64
C GLN A 95 12.79 2.70 -10.58
N ALA A 96 11.98 3.36 -9.73
CA ALA A 96 11.14 2.69 -8.75
C ALA A 96 10.11 1.77 -9.43
N MET A 97 9.46 2.24 -10.50
CA MET A 97 8.54 1.43 -11.29
C MET A 97 9.21 0.17 -11.84
N PHE A 98 10.42 0.28 -12.38
CA PHE A 98 11.19 -0.89 -12.84
C PHE A 98 11.54 -1.84 -11.69
N LYS A 99 12.01 -1.32 -10.56
CA LYS A 99 12.33 -2.11 -9.36
C LYS A 99 11.12 -2.88 -8.84
N ILE A 100 9.99 -2.20 -8.66
CA ILE A 100 8.73 -2.79 -8.22
C ILE A 100 8.25 -3.86 -9.23
N GLY A 101 8.29 -3.54 -10.53
CA GLY A 101 7.99 -4.48 -11.62
C GLY A 101 8.90 -5.71 -11.64
N SER A 102 10.13 -5.59 -11.16
CA SER A 102 11.07 -6.71 -10.97
C SER A 102 10.93 -7.45 -9.63
N ASN A 103 9.81 -7.25 -8.91
CA ASN A 103 9.54 -7.83 -7.58
C ASN A 103 10.53 -7.39 -6.49
N THR A 104 11.03 -6.17 -6.55
CA THR A 104 11.80 -5.59 -5.43
C THR A 104 10.85 -4.92 -4.44
N SER A 105 10.91 -5.34 -3.18
CA SER A 105 10.21 -4.68 -2.07
C SER A 105 11.01 -3.46 -1.57
N PRO A 106 10.35 -2.43 -1.02
CA PRO A 106 11.01 -1.42 -0.20
C PRO A 106 11.86 -2.04 0.91
N ALA A 107 12.93 -1.35 1.31
CA ALA A 107 13.75 -1.76 2.45
C ALA A 107 12.99 -1.51 3.76
N ILE A 108 12.94 -2.51 4.62
CA ILE A 108 12.40 -2.36 5.98
C ILE A 108 13.50 -1.74 6.87
N PRO A 109 13.22 -0.63 7.58
CA PRO A 109 14.19 -0.01 8.49
C PRO A 109 14.74 -1.00 9.53
N GLU A 110 15.99 -0.82 9.96
CA GLU A 110 16.63 -1.69 10.96
C GLU A 110 16.24 -1.30 12.39
N ASP A 111 16.10 -0.01 12.67
CA ASP A 111 15.80 0.54 14.01
C ASP A 111 14.30 0.61 14.30
N ILE A 112 13.64 -0.56 14.35
CA ILE A 112 12.20 -0.70 14.64
C ILE A 112 11.94 -1.92 15.51
N SER A 113 10.78 -1.94 16.20
CA SER A 113 10.36 -3.10 17.00
C SER A 113 10.16 -4.35 16.15
N ALA A 114 10.23 -5.52 16.78
CA ALA A 114 9.99 -6.80 16.13
C ALA A 114 8.57 -6.86 15.55
N GLU A 115 7.59 -6.30 16.26
CA GLU A 115 6.19 -6.22 15.83
C GLU A 115 6.04 -5.34 14.59
N ALA A 116 6.73 -4.20 14.53
CA ALA A 116 6.72 -3.33 13.34
C ALA A 116 7.36 -4.03 12.13
N ARG A 117 8.48 -4.73 12.35
CA ARG A 117 9.16 -5.52 11.31
C ARG A 117 8.28 -6.63 10.77
N ASP A 118 7.58 -7.36 11.64
CA ASP A 118 6.62 -8.40 11.25
C ASP A 118 5.44 -7.83 10.46
N PHE A 119 4.86 -6.72 10.94
CA PHE A 119 3.79 -6.01 10.23
C PHE A 119 4.20 -5.57 8.82
N LEU A 120 5.38 -4.97 8.69
CA LEU A 120 5.93 -4.56 7.39
C LEU A 120 6.22 -5.76 6.49
N THR A 121 6.73 -6.86 7.04
CA THR A 121 6.99 -8.10 6.28
C THR A 121 5.71 -8.69 5.71
N GLN A 122 4.62 -8.70 6.48
CA GLN A 122 3.32 -9.20 6.04
C GLN A 122 2.66 -8.29 5.00
N THR A 123 2.71 -6.97 5.21
CA THR A 123 2.10 -5.98 4.28
C THR A 123 2.86 -5.86 2.97
N LEU A 124 4.18 -6.04 2.97
CA LEU A 124 5.06 -5.97 1.80
C LEU A 124 5.37 -7.34 1.17
N ALA A 125 4.55 -8.35 1.45
CA ALA A 125 4.67 -9.63 0.76
C ALA A 125 4.45 -9.46 -0.76
N LEU A 126 5.37 -9.99 -1.58
CA LEU A 126 5.32 -9.84 -3.04
C LEU A 126 4.09 -10.53 -3.66
N ASP A 127 3.74 -11.71 -3.15
CA ASP A 127 2.47 -12.36 -3.48
C ASP A 127 1.33 -11.72 -2.68
N TYR A 128 0.43 -11.03 -3.38
CA TYR A 128 -0.71 -10.34 -2.77
C TYR A 128 -1.68 -11.30 -2.05
N LEU A 129 -1.67 -12.60 -2.38
CA LEU A 129 -2.47 -13.61 -1.69
C LEU A 129 -1.95 -13.87 -0.26
N GLN A 130 -0.65 -13.67 -0.04
CA GLN A 130 -0.02 -13.83 1.28
C GLN A 130 -0.20 -12.62 2.18
N ARG A 131 -0.54 -11.45 1.63
CA ARG A 131 -0.82 -10.26 2.44
C ARG A 131 -2.08 -10.49 3.26
N PRO A 132 -2.14 -10.17 4.56
CA PRO A 132 -3.37 -10.23 5.31
C PRO A 132 -4.42 -9.23 4.78
N ALA A 133 -5.69 -9.44 5.12
CA ALA A 133 -6.71 -8.43 4.89
C ALA A 133 -6.62 -7.31 5.96
N ALA A 134 -7.18 -6.13 5.66
CA ALA A 134 -7.04 -4.96 6.53
C ALA A 134 -7.65 -5.17 7.92
N ASP A 135 -8.76 -5.91 8.01
CA ASP A 135 -9.40 -6.33 9.26
C ASP A 135 -8.51 -7.25 10.10
N ALA A 136 -7.78 -8.18 9.47
CA ALA A 136 -6.79 -9.00 10.16
C ALA A 136 -5.62 -8.16 10.70
N LEU A 137 -5.17 -7.16 9.93
CA LEU A 137 -4.08 -6.26 10.35
C LEU A 137 -4.47 -5.39 11.54
N LEU A 138 -5.75 -5.06 11.74
CA LEU A 138 -6.21 -4.34 12.93
C LEU A 138 -5.94 -5.13 14.21
N LEU A 139 -5.89 -6.45 14.14
CA LEU A 139 -5.62 -7.34 15.27
C LEU A 139 -4.13 -7.61 15.46
N HIS A 140 -3.26 -7.10 14.59
CA HIS A 140 -1.83 -7.34 14.65
C HIS A 140 -1.21 -6.71 15.92
N PRO A 141 -0.24 -7.36 16.59
CA PRO A 141 0.41 -6.83 17.80
C PRO A 141 0.98 -5.42 17.66
N PHE A 142 1.54 -5.10 16.48
CA PHE A 142 2.02 -3.75 16.16
C PHE A 142 0.93 -2.67 16.31
N VAL A 143 -0.30 -2.98 15.92
CA VAL A 143 -1.44 -2.05 15.99
C VAL A 143 -2.08 -2.07 17.37
N GLN A 144 -2.26 -3.24 17.97
CA GLN A 144 -2.86 -3.41 19.29
C GLN A 144 -1.97 -2.89 20.44
N GLY A 145 -0.65 -2.86 20.22
CA GLY A 145 0.33 -2.34 21.18
C GLY A 145 0.38 -0.81 21.26
N ALA A 146 -0.20 -0.10 20.30
CA ALA A 146 -0.33 1.35 20.34
C ALA A 146 -1.46 1.75 21.31
N LYS A 147 -1.08 2.12 22.54
CA LYS A 147 -1.99 2.71 23.54
C LYS A 147 -1.81 4.21 23.62
#